data_AF-A0A1Q5RWS3-F1
#
_entry.id   AF-A0A1Q5RWS3-F1
#
_cell.length_a   1.000
_cell.length_b   1.000
_cell.length_c   1.000
_cell.angle_alpha   90.00
_cell.angle_beta   90.00
_cell.angle_gamma   90.00
#
_symmetry.space_group_name_H-M   'P 1'
#
loop_
_entity.id
_entity.type
_entity.pdbx_description
1 polymer ?
#
loop_
_entity_poly.entity_id
_entity_poly.type
_entity_poly.pdbx_seq_one_letter_code
_entity_poly.pdbx_strand_id
1 'polypeptide(L)'
;MTKAPDRLHDLRERIAELKVEEAELRAGLISGALPLDGDDFTVEIETRINERLDLAAMRAAIPESIWSPFLLSSSCIYVKTRKRAGDG
;
A
#
# COMPACT_ATOMS: atom_id res chain seq x y z
N MET A 1 5.54 -30.15 4.64
CA MET A 1 4.65 -29.00 4.34
C MET A 1 4.92 -27.91 5.36
N THR A 2 5.26 -26.69 4.93
CA THR A 2 5.36 -25.52 5.81
C THR A 2 3.97 -25.18 6.37
N LYS A 3 3.89 -24.77 7.64
CA LYS A 3 2.60 -24.40 8.24
C LYS A 3 2.12 -23.09 7.60
N ALA A 4 0.80 -22.93 7.51
CA ALA A 4 0.19 -21.76 6.87
C ALA A 4 0.70 -20.41 7.43
N PRO A 5 0.94 -20.23 8.75
CA PRO A 5 1.50 -18.99 9.28
C PRO A 5 2.93 -18.70 8.82
N ASP A 6 3.78 -19.74 8.75
CA ASP A 6 5.18 -19.61 8.33
C ASP A 6 5.24 -19.24 6.85
N ARG A 7 4.47 -19.94 6.00
CA ARG A 7 4.35 -19.59 4.58
C ARG A 7 3.81 -18.17 4.37
N LEU A 8 2.87 -17.72 5.20
CA LEU A 8 2.34 -16.35 5.13
C LEU A 8 3.40 -15.32 5.52
N HIS A 9 4.29 -15.65 6.47
CA HIS A 9 5.41 -14.80 6.84
C HIS A 9 6.42 -14.68 5.70
N ASP A 10 6.87 -15.81 5.15
CA ASP A 10 7.84 -15.85 4.04
C ASP A 10 7.31 -15.06 2.82
N LEU A 11 6.02 -15.21 2.50
CA LEU A 11 5.39 -14.44 1.42
C LEU A 11 5.38 -12.94 1.72
N ARG A 12 5.16 -12.53 2.97
CA ARG A 12 5.19 -11.11 3.35
C ARG A 12 6.59 -10.51 3.24
N GLU A 13 7.62 -11.27 3.60
CA GLU A 13 9.02 -10.85 3.43
C GLU A 13 9.35 -10.68 1.94
N ARG A 14 9.00 -11.67 1.12
CA ARG A 14 9.22 -11.57 -0.33
C ARG A 14 8.44 -10.44 -0.99
N ILE A 15 7.20 -10.19 -0.56
CA ILE A 15 6.44 -9.03 -1.03
C ILE A 15 7.13 -7.72 -0.63
N ALA A 16 7.72 -7.66 0.57
CA ALA A 16 8.45 -6.47 1.01
C ALA A 16 9.69 -6.21 0.15
N GLU A 17 10.47 -7.25 -0.16
CA GLU A 17 11.63 -7.17 -1.06
C GLU A 17 11.22 -6.68 -2.46
N LEU A 18 10.21 -7.31 -3.06
CA LEU A 18 9.72 -6.93 -4.39
C LEU A 18 9.19 -5.49 -4.44
N LYS A 19 8.59 -5.00 -3.34
CA LYS A 19 8.14 -3.60 -3.25
C LYS A 19 9.30 -2.61 -3.22
N VAL A 20 10.44 -3.00 -2.65
CA VAL A 20 11.65 -2.16 -2.65
C VAL A 20 12.18 -2.07 -4.08
N GLU A 21 12.33 -3.21 -4.76
CA GLU A 21 12.78 -3.26 -6.15
C GLU A 21 11.84 -2.48 -7.09
N GLU A 22 10.52 -2.64 -6.95
CA GLU A 22 9.52 -1.87 -7.70
C GLU A 22 9.69 -0.35 -7.48
N ALA A 23 9.91 0.06 -6.22
CA ALA A 23 10.08 1.47 -5.88
C ALA A 23 11.35 2.07 -6.49
N GLU A 24 12.44 1.32 -6.52
CA GLU A 24 13.71 1.72 -7.15
C GLU A 24 13.55 1.89 -8.67
N LEU A 25 12.95 0.91 -9.34
CA LEU A 25 12.65 0.97 -10.78
C LEU A 25 11.75 2.17 -11.09
N ARG A 26 10.68 2.34 -10.32
CA ARG A 26 9.75 3.46 -10.48
C ARG A 26 10.45 4.81 -10.28
N ALA A 27 11.32 4.94 -9.28
CA ALA A 27 12.09 6.16 -9.07
C ALA A 27 13.04 6.44 -10.25
N GLY A 28 13.68 5.40 -10.80
CA GLY A 28 14.52 5.50 -11.99
C GLY A 28 13.73 5.96 -13.23
N LEU A 29 12.54 5.42 -13.45
CA LEU A 29 11.66 5.80 -14.56
C LEU A 29 11.16 7.25 -14.40
N ILE A 30 10.71 7.64 -13.21
CA ILE A 30 10.21 9.01 -12.93
C ILE A 30 11.32 10.06 -13.08
N SER A 31 12.53 9.75 -12.61
CA SER A 31 13.68 10.66 -12.72
C SER A 31 14.27 10.74 -14.13
N GLY A 32 13.87 9.86 -15.04
CA GLY A 32 14.44 9.74 -16.38
C GLY A 32 15.81 9.04 -16.41
N ALA A 33 16.22 8.40 -15.32
CA ALA A 33 17.48 7.65 -15.25
C ALA A 33 17.39 6.27 -15.95
N LEU A 34 16.18 5.78 -16.20
CA LEU A 34 15.91 4.53 -16.92
C LEU A 34 15.08 4.81 -18.19
N PRO A 35 15.27 4.02 -19.27
CA PRO A 35 14.46 4.12 -20.49
C PRO A 35 13.01 3.71 -20.20
N LEU A 36 12.07 4.30 -20.95
CA LEU A 36 10.64 4.02 -20.81
C LEU A 36 10.17 2.90 -21.75
N ASP A 37 10.95 2.59 -22.78
CA ASP A 37 10.72 1.52 -23.74
C ASP A 37 11.57 0.28 -23.38
N GLY A 38 10.90 -0.85 -23.24
CA GLY A 38 11.51 -2.17 -23.10
C GLY A 38 11.13 -3.10 -24.26
N ASP A 39 11.58 -4.35 -24.17
CA ASP A 39 11.40 -5.33 -25.25
C ASP A 39 9.91 -5.65 -25.53
N ASP A 40 9.11 -5.78 -24.46
CA ASP A 40 7.70 -6.17 -24.53
C ASP A 40 6.73 -5.08 -24.01
N PHE A 41 7.24 -4.04 -23.34
CA PHE A 41 6.42 -3.05 -22.61
C PHE A 41 6.93 -1.62 -22.77
N THR A 42 6.02 -0.65 -22.68
CA THR A 42 6.36 0.80 -22.65
C THR A 42 5.70 1.44 -21.43
N VAL A 43 6.41 2.37 -20.78
CA VAL A 43 5.96 3.10 -19.60
C VAL A 43 5.53 4.52 -19.99
N GLU A 44 4.30 4.89 -19.64
CA GLU A 44 3.80 6.27 -19.77
C GLU A 44 3.71 6.92 -18.38
N ILE A 45 4.16 8.17 -18.27
CA ILE A 45 4.16 8.93 -17.01
C ILE A 45 3.20 10.10 -17.13
N GLU A 46 2.16 10.10 -16.29
CA GLU A 46 1.18 11.17 -16.19
C GLU A 46 1.16 11.74 -14.76
N THR A 47 1.12 13.08 -14.63
CA THR A 47 0.90 13.74 -13.34
C THR A 47 -0.56 14.18 -13.24
N ARG A 48 -1.28 13.67 -12.23
CA ARG A 48 -2.64 14.11 -11.90
C ARG A 48 -2.68 14.67 -10.48
N ILE A 49 -3.42 15.76 -10.30
CA ILE A 49 -3.75 16.29 -8.98
C ILE A 49 -5.05 15.62 -8.54
N ASN A 50 -4.97 14.83 -7.47
CA ASN A 50 -6.16 14.23 -6.85
C ASN A 50 -6.48 14.99 -5.56
N GLU A 51 -7.72 15.45 -5.43
CA GLU A 51 -8.21 16.04 -4.19
C GLU A 51 -8.67 14.93 -3.25
N ARG A 52 -8.20 14.97 -1.99
CA ARG A 52 -8.63 14.04 -0.95
C ARG A 52 -9.11 14.85 0.25
N LEU A 53 -10.25 14.44 0.80
CA LEU A 53 -10.77 15.01 2.05
C LEU A 53 -9.84 14.62 3.22
N ASP A 54 -9.35 15.63 3.93
CA ASP A 54 -8.76 15.44 5.26
C ASP A 54 -9.89 15.16 6.26
N LEU A 55 -10.15 13.87 6.48
CA LEU A 55 -11.20 13.42 7.40
C LEU A 55 -10.92 13.83 8.85
N ALA A 56 -9.67 14.00 9.26
CA ALA A 56 -9.34 14.39 10.63
C ALA A 56 -9.69 15.87 10.86
N ALA A 57 -9.22 16.74 9.96
CA ALA A 57 -9.57 18.16 10.00
C ALA A 57 -11.09 18.36 9.84
N MET A 58 -11.73 17.63 8.93
CA MET A 58 -13.18 17.67 8.73
C MET A 58 -13.95 17.29 9.99
N ARG A 59 -13.59 16.17 10.65
CA ARG A 59 -14.27 15.72 11.88
C ARG A 59 -14.04 16.65 13.07
N ALA A 60 -12.91 17.37 13.11
CA ALA A 60 -12.64 18.37 14.13
C ALA A 60 -13.42 19.67 13.93
N ALA A 61 -13.65 20.06 12.67
CA ALA A 61 -14.29 21.34 12.31
C ALA A 61 -15.80 21.25 12.08
N ILE A 62 -16.32 20.09 11.70
CA ILE A 62 -17.73 19.90 11.30
C ILE A 62 -18.47 19.05 12.34
N PRO A 63 -19.65 19.49 12.83
CA PRO A 63 -20.49 18.71 13.72
C PRO A 63 -20.80 17.30 13.18
N GLU A 64 -20.75 16.31 14.07
CA GLU A 64 -20.97 14.89 13.74
C GLU A 64 -22.33 14.62 13.07
N SER A 65 -23.36 15.38 13.43
CA SER A 65 -24.69 15.27 12.83
C SER A 65 -24.71 15.54 11.32
N ILE A 66 -23.72 16.28 10.81
CA ILE A 66 -23.65 16.64 9.39
C ILE A 66 -22.98 15.54 8.58
N TRP A 67 -21.88 14.94 9.06
CA TRP A 67 -21.11 13.97 8.27
C TRP A 67 -21.46 12.50 8.57
N SER A 68 -21.97 12.19 9.77
CA SER A 68 -22.31 10.81 10.15
C SER A 68 -23.30 10.10 9.21
N PRO A 69 -24.32 10.75 8.60
CA PRO A 69 -25.26 10.07 7.70
C PRO A 69 -24.61 9.55 6.41
N PHE A 70 -23.43 10.07 6.05
CA PHE A 70 -22.71 9.69 4.84
C PHE A 70 -21.66 8.60 5.09
N LEU A 71 -21.53 8.11 6.34
CA LEU A 71 -20.61 7.02 6.64
C LEU A 71 -21.16 5.67 6.19
N LEU A 72 -20.36 4.96 5.40
CA LEU A 72 -20.61 3.57 5.05
C LEU A 72 -19.78 2.65 5.95
N SER A 73 -20.45 1.87 6.79
CA SER A 73 -19.82 0.84 7.61
C SER A 73 -19.60 -0.43 6.80
N SER A 74 -18.35 -0.91 6.74
CA SER A 74 -17.99 -2.19 6.13
C SER A 74 -17.15 -3.02 7.10
N SER A 75 -17.43 -4.32 7.21
CA SER A 75 -16.67 -5.23 8.05
C SER A 75 -15.33 -5.54 7.40
N CYS A 76 -14.23 -5.27 8.10
CA CYS A 76 -12.88 -5.62 7.67
C CYS A 76 -12.21 -6.55 8.69
N ILE A 77 -11.68 -7.68 8.22
CA ILE A 77 -10.94 -8.64 9.05
C ILE A 77 -9.45 -8.49 8.77
N TYR A 78 -8.68 -8.19 9.82
CA TYR A 78 -7.22 -8.06 9.72
C TYR A 78 -6.52 -9.33 10.19
N VAL A 79 -5.72 -9.93 9.31
CA VAL A 79 -4.85 -11.06 9.67
C VAL A 79 -3.46 -10.54 10.00
N LYS A 80 -3.06 -10.64 11.26
CA LYS A 80 -1.72 -10.26 11.75
C LYS A 80 -0.88 -11.51 12.04
N THR A 81 0.39 -11.49 11.64
CA THR A 81 1.38 -12.52 11.99
C THR A 81 2.37 -11.90 12.98
N ARG A 82 2.81 -12.67 13.98
CA ARG A 82 3.83 -12.27 14.95
C ARG A 82 4.76 -13.45 15.23
N LYS A 83 6.07 -13.20 15.37
CA LYS A 83 7.02 -14.22 15.81
C LYS A 83 6.65 -14.63 17.25
N ARG A 84 6.62 -15.93 17.56
CA ARG A 84 6.38 -16.41 18.92
C ARG A 84 7.63 -16.08 19.77
N ALA A 85 7.43 -15.54 20.97
CA ALA A 85 8.55 -15.30 21.89
C ALA A 85 9.17 -16.65 22.28
N GLY A 86 10.47 -16.85 22.01
CA GLY A 86 11.21 -18.06 22.39
C GLY A 86 12.27 -18.55 21.40
N ASP A 87 12.20 -18.19 20.11
CA ASP A 87 13.15 -18.68 19.09
C ASP A 87 14.07 -17.54 18.62
N GLY A 88 14.95 -17.14 19.54
CA GLY A 88 16.17 -16.35 19.25
C GLY A 88 17.38 -17.26 19.28
#